data_AF-A0A344L142-F1
#
_entry.id   AF-A0A344L142-F1
#
_cell.length_a   1.000
_cell.length_b   1.000
_cell.length_c   1.000
_cell.angle_alpha   90.00
_cell.angle_beta   90.00
_cell.angle_gamma   90.00
#
_symmetry.space_group_name_H-M   'P 1'
#
loop_
_entity.id
_entity.type
_entity.pdbx_description
1 polymer ?
#
loop_
_entity_poly.entity_id
_entity_poly.type
_entity_poly.pdbx_seq_one_letter_code
_entity_poly.pdbx_strand_id
1 'polypeptide(L)'
;MHARKLAAALAVVVPLAGCVGCGSEAPPAAAPTAAALSTTVPTTALSTPAPPTPTTPPTTTTTASAPPPKPADGTNLGACSDGTCEVEVKAGDVIRIGNQVKATPKITALTILDVGESGLTVNLSGGMTTTISGGITINDALNLDTLHVADGRAVIKLSPA
;
A
#
# COMPACT_ATOMS: atom_id res chain seq x y z
N MET A 1 -6.24 11.11 -40.94
CA MET A 1 -7.50 11.85 -40.84
C MET A 1 -8.65 10.92 -41.21
N HIS A 2 -9.41 10.40 -40.26
CA HIS A 2 -10.64 9.64 -40.53
C HIS A 2 -11.76 10.17 -39.65
N ALA A 3 -12.70 10.86 -40.28
CA ALA A 3 -13.87 11.46 -39.67
C ALA A 3 -15.13 10.77 -40.20
N ARG A 4 -15.98 10.23 -39.30
CA ARG A 4 -17.43 9.95 -39.49
C ARG A 4 -18.05 9.95 -38.08
N LYS A 5 -18.54 11.07 -37.55
CA LYS A 5 -19.89 11.68 -37.65
C LYS A 5 -21.07 10.79 -37.17
N LEU A 6 -21.70 11.28 -36.10
CA LEU A 6 -23.14 11.24 -35.71
C LEU A 6 -23.72 9.86 -35.36
N ALA A 7 -24.67 9.67 -34.45
CA ALA A 7 -25.34 10.45 -33.40
C ALA A 7 -26.32 9.46 -32.72
N ALA A 8 -26.69 9.69 -31.46
CA ALA A 8 -28.06 9.57 -30.92
C ALA A 8 -28.02 9.27 -29.42
N ALA A 9 -28.47 10.26 -28.66
CA ALA A 9 -28.80 10.15 -27.26
C ALA A 9 -30.03 9.24 -27.07
N LEU A 10 -30.03 8.44 -26.00
CA LEU A 10 -31.26 8.10 -25.30
C LEU A 10 -30.99 8.21 -23.79
N ALA A 11 -31.56 9.25 -23.21
CA ALA A 11 -31.63 9.48 -21.78
C ALA A 11 -32.71 8.58 -21.18
N VAL A 12 -32.41 7.89 -20.08
CA VAL A 12 -33.42 7.33 -19.17
C VAL A 12 -33.06 7.78 -17.76
N VAL A 13 -33.91 8.65 -17.23
CA VAL A 13 -34.02 9.12 -15.85
C VAL A 13 -35.02 8.20 -15.12
N VAL A 14 -34.88 7.97 -13.79
CA VAL A 14 -35.91 7.61 -12.74
C VAL A 14 -35.21 6.96 -11.50
N PRO A 15 -35.67 7.09 -10.23
CA PRO A 15 -35.16 8.07 -9.25
C PRO A 15 -34.73 7.45 -7.89
N LEU A 16 -34.41 8.32 -6.94
CA LEU A 16 -34.02 8.07 -5.53
C LEU A 16 -35.10 7.34 -4.69
N ALA A 17 -34.67 6.40 -3.84
CA ALA A 17 -35.33 6.09 -2.56
C ALA A 17 -34.40 5.30 -1.62
N GLY A 18 -34.14 5.83 -0.41
CA GLY A 18 -33.67 5.03 0.73
C GLY A 18 -32.58 5.62 1.63
N CYS A 19 -32.93 6.61 2.47
CA CYS A 19 -32.43 6.67 3.85
C CYS A 19 -32.88 5.37 4.55
N VAL A 20 -32.20 4.75 5.51
CA VAL A 20 -32.05 5.14 6.93
C VAL A 20 -31.08 4.12 7.54
N GLY A 21 -30.15 4.53 8.39
CA GLY A 21 -29.33 3.57 9.15
C GLY A 21 -28.29 4.22 10.06
N CYS A 22 -28.69 5.24 10.82
CA CYS A 22 -27.91 5.77 11.94
C CYS A 22 -28.10 4.84 13.15
N GLY A 23 -27.00 4.38 13.75
CA GLY A 23 -27.02 3.57 14.97
C GLY A 23 -25.79 3.82 15.81
N SER A 24 -25.84 4.85 16.65
CA SER A 24 -24.93 5.11 17.77
C SER A 24 -25.77 5.27 19.02
N GLU A 25 -25.58 4.45 20.06
CA GLU A 25 -25.89 4.70 21.50
C GLU A 25 -25.55 3.41 22.28
N ALA A 26 -24.40 3.27 22.93
CA ALA A 26 -24.03 3.69 24.29
C ALA A 26 -24.14 2.54 25.34
N PRO A 27 -23.30 2.55 26.40
CA PRO A 27 -23.11 1.44 27.32
C PRO A 27 -24.04 1.51 28.55
N PRO A 28 -24.26 0.39 29.26
CA PRO A 28 -24.68 0.45 30.65
C PRO A 28 -23.57 -0.02 31.59
N ALA A 29 -23.13 0.92 32.43
CA ALA A 29 -22.57 0.63 33.73
C ALA A 29 -23.67 0.12 34.67
N ALA A 30 -23.39 -0.94 35.43
CA ALA A 30 -24.09 -1.27 36.67
C ALA A 30 -23.17 -2.09 37.59
N ALA A 31 -22.73 -1.45 38.68
CA ALA A 31 -22.40 -2.10 39.95
C ALA A 31 -23.74 -2.49 40.66
N PRO A 32 -23.81 -2.93 41.94
CA PRO A 32 -22.82 -3.50 42.89
C PRO A 32 -23.33 -4.79 43.59
N THR A 33 -22.47 -5.62 44.20
CA THR A 33 -22.89 -6.53 45.29
C THR A 33 -21.78 -6.73 46.33
N ALA A 34 -22.20 -6.68 47.58
CA ALA A 34 -21.44 -6.55 48.81
C ALA A 34 -20.95 -7.88 49.44
N ALA A 35 -20.22 -7.72 50.55
CA ALA A 35 -20.01 -8.64 51.68
C ALA A 35 -19.01 -9.80 51.43
N ALA A 36 -18.16 -10.22 52.36
CA ALA A 36 -17.85 -9.82 53.74
C ALA A 36 -16.61 -10.63 54.23
N LEU A 37 -15.96 -10.08 55.26
CA LEU A 37 -15.32 -10.75 56.41
C LEU A 37 -14.07 -11.65 56.23
N SER A 38 -13.01 -11.20 56.93
CA SER A 38 -12.33 -11.95 58.02
C SER A 38 -11.01 -12.72 57.77
N THR A 39 -9.96 -12.23 58.46
CA THR A 39 -9.07 -12.98 59.38
C THR A 39 -7.64 -13.36 58.91
N THR A 40 -6.67 -12.81 59.69
CA THR A 40 -5.32 -13.29 60.11
C THR A 40 -4.10 -13.35 59.17
N VAL A 41 -3.13 -12.45 59.45
CA VAL A 41 -1.65 -12.58 59.69
C VAL A 41 -1.06 -14.01 59.51
N PRO A 42 0.15 -14.26 58.94
CA PRO A 42 1.41 -13.58 59.30
C PRO A 42 2.49 -13.35 58.22
N THR A 43 3.49 -12.57 58.66
CA THR A 43 4.80 -12.19 58.12
C THR A 43 5.59 -13.28 57.37
N THR A 44 6.01 -12.98 56.14
CA THR A 44 7.24 -13.54 55.53
C THR A 44 7.84 -12.55 54.52
N ALA A 45 9.15 -12.32 54.66
CA ALA A 45 9.97 -11.39 53.88
C ALA A 45 9.98 -11.69 52.37
N LEU A 46 10.06 -10.65 51.53
CA LEU A 46 10.49 -10.75 50.13
C LEU A 46 11.02 -9.40 49.61
N SER A 47 12.35 -9.39 49.46
CA SER A 47 13.21 -8.67 48.53
C SER A 47 12.67 -7.43 47.80
N THR A 48 13.31 -6.31 48.09
CA THR A 48 13.32 -5.06 47.33
C THR A 48 13.63 -5.32 45.84
N PRO A 49 12.80 -4.89 44.87
CA PRO A 49 13.18 -4.88 43.47
C PRO A 49 14.20 -3.76 43.24
N ALA A 50 15.35 -4.12 42.66
CA ALA A 50 16.31 -3.14 42.15
C ALA A 50 15.66 -2.30 41.03
N PRO A 51 15.96 -1.00 40.94
CA PRO A 51 15.46 -0.14 39.86
C PRO A 51 15.96 -0.65 38.50
N PRO A 52 15.13 -0.65 37.44
CA PRO A 52 15.58 -1.03 36.11
C PRO A 52 16.62 -0.03 35.61
N THR A 53 17.80 -0.54 35.27
CA THR A 53 18.81 0.17 34.49
C THR A 53 18.19 0.68 33.18
N PRO A 54 18.34 1.96 32.81
CA PRO A 54 17.88 2.46 31.53
C PRO A 54 18.74 1.82 30.43
N THR A 55 18.14 0.90 29.66
CA THR A 55 18.70 0.39 28.41
C THR A 55 18.67 1.53 27.39
N THR A 56 19.80 2.19 27.19
CA THR A 56 20.03 3.07 26.04
C THR A 56 19.72 2.31 24.75
N PRO A 57 18.79 2.79 23.90
CA PRO A 57 18.58 2.22 22.58
C PRO A 57 19.88 2.29 21.77
N PRO A 58 20.23 1.27 20.97
CA PRO A 58 21.37 1.38 20.07
C PRO A 58 21.08 2.52 19.08
N THR A 59 21.92 3.55 19.11
CA THR A 59 22.04 4.53 18.04
C THR A 59 22.40 3.78 16.76
N THR A 60 21.41 3.48 15.94
CA THR A 60 21.61 3.08 14.56
C THR A 60 22.24 4.26 13.85
N THR A 61 23.55 4.18 13.61
CA THR A 61 24.23 5.01 12.62
C THR A 61 23.55 4.75 11.29
N THR A 62 22.58 5.59 10.95
CA THR A 62 22.00 5.67 9.61
C THR A 62 23.13 6.17 8.72
N THR A 63 23.88 5.25 8.11
CA THR A 63 24.70 5.57 6.95
C THR A 63 23.76 6.26 5.98
N ALA A 64 23.96 7.56 5.77
CA ALA A 64 23.13 8.35 4.89
C ALA A 64 23.26 7.76 3.49
N SER A 65 22.33 6.87 3.14
CA SER A 65 22.17 6.37 1.79
C SER A 65 21.90 7.59 0.93
N ALA A 66 22.61 7.70 -0.20
CA ALA A 66 22.42 8.82 -1.12
C ALA A 66 20.91 8.95 -1.43
N PRO A 67 20.36 10.18 -1.46
CA PRO A 67 18.94 10.35 -1.67
C PRO A 67 18.54 9.67 -2.97
N PRO A 68 17.41 8.94 -2.98
CA PRO A 68 16.95 8.25 -4.17
C PRO A 68 16.82 9.23 -5.33
N PRO A 69 17.09 8.78 -6.57
CA PRO A 69 16.82 9.60 -7.75
C PRO A 69 15.35 10.04 -7.70
N LYS A 70 15.12 11.35 -7.89
CA LYS A 70 13.77 11.89 -7.84
C LYS A 70 13.01 11.43 -9.10
N PRO A 71 11.89 10.69 -8.95
CA PRO A 71 11.11 10.26 -10.10
C PRO A 71 10.58 11.45 -10.88
N ALA A 72 10.54 11.35 -12.21
CA ALA A 72 10.01 12.40 -13.09
C ALA A 72 8.56 12.77 -12.74
N ASP A 73 7.73 11.78 -12.43
CA ASP A 73 6.30 11.95 -12.12
C ASP A 73 6.01 11.93 -10.61
N GLY A 74 7.04 11.86 -9.76
CA GLY A 74 6.88 11.81 -8.30
C GLY A 74 6.07 10.59 -7.85
N THR A 75 4.96 10.79 -7.14
CA THR A 75 4.06 9.72 -6.69
C THR A 75 2.77 9.63 -7.53
N ASN A 76 2.73 10.27 -8.70
CA ASN A 76 1.54 10.32 -9.54
C ASN A 76 1.37 9.03 -10.35
N LEU A 77 0.81 7.98 -9.73
CA LEU A 77 0.58 6.68 -10.38
C LEU A 77 -0.32 6.76 -11.63
N GLY A 78 -1.11 7.84 -11.78
CA GLY A 78 -1.93 8.07 -12.96
C GLY A 78 -1.13 8.43 -14.22
N ALA A 79 0.11 8.91 -14.06
CA ALA A 79 1.02 9.18 -15.17
C ALA A 79 1.27 7.92 -16.02
N CYS A 80 1.30 6.75 -15.38
CA CYS A 80 1.57 5.46 -16.01
C CYS A 80 0.48 4.91 -16.94
N SER A 81 -0.61 5.67 -17.18
CA SER A 81 -1.75 5.21 -17.98
C SER A 81 -1.41 4.94 -19.45
N ASP A 82 -0.36 5.54 -19.99
CA ASP A 82 0.14 5.30 -21.34
C ASP A 82 1.28 4.26 -21.39
N GLY A 83 1.68 3.72 -20.24
CA GLY A 83 2.82 2.82 -20.12
C GLY A 83 4.18 3.53 -20.08
N THR A 84 4.22 4.86 -19.96
CA THR A 84 5.43 5.65 -19.83
C THR A 84 5.35 6.53 -18.59
N CYS A 85 6.10 6.19 -17.55
CA CYS A 85 6.15 7.01 -16.33
C CYS A 85 7.40 6.68 -15.51
N GLU A 86 7.77 7.59 -14.61
CA GLU A 86 8.76 7.31 -13.58
C GLU A 86 8.19 7.77 -12.23
N VAL A 87 7.85 6.82 -11.36
CA VAL A 87 7.12 7.08 -10.11
C VAL A 87 7.74 6.37 -8.92
N GLU A 88 7.59 6.96 -7.74
CA GLU A 88 7.82 6.30 -6.46
C GLU A 88 6.57 5.53 -6.05
N VAL A 89 6.77 4.26 -5.66
CA VAL A 89 5.74 3.34 -5.21
C VAL A 89 6.08 2.71 -3.87
N LYS A 90 5.06 2.21 -3.18
CA LYS A 90 5.15 1.41 -1.96
C LYS A 90 4.17 0.24 -2.01
N ALA A 91 4.28 -0.67 -1.04
CA ALA A 91 3.33 -1.77 -0.88
C ALA A 91 1.88 -1.25 -0.78
N GLY A 92 0.97 -1.93 -1.50
CA GLY A 92 -0.44 -1.56 -1.63
C GLY A 92 -0.77 -0.61 -2.77
N ASP A 93 0.22 0.00 -3.43
CA ASP A 93 -0.03 0.88 -4.56
C ASP A 93 -0.51 0.11 -5.79
N VAL A 94 -1.41 0.72 -6.55
CA VAL A 94 -1.97 0.14 -7.78
C VAL A 94 -1.74 1.09 -8.94
N ILE A 95 -0.90 0.65 -9.87
CA ILE A 95 -0.64 1.35 -11.12
C ILE A 95 -1.63 0.84 -12.16
N ARG A 96 -2.41 1.75 -12.74
CA ARG A 96 -3.36 1.42 -13.80
C ARG A 96 -2.73 1.69 -15.17
N ILE A 97 -2.60 0.63 -15.96
CA ILE A 97 -2.13 0.70 -17.34
C ILE A 97 -3.35 0.84 -18.25
N GLY A 98 -3.35 1.88 -19.06
CA GLY A 98 -4.41 2.12 -20.03
C GLY A 98 -4.30 1.21 -21.25
N ASN A 99 -5.29 1.31 -22.12
CA ASN A 99 -5.39 0.47 -23.33
C ASN A 99 -4.32 0.79 -24.40
N GLN A 100 -3.44 1.76 -24.14
CA GLN A 100 -2.37 2.17 -25.04
C GLN A 100 -1.34 1.05 -25.19
N VAL A 101 -0.96 0.42 -24.07
CA VAL A 101 -0.04 -0.72 -24.02
C VAL A 101 -0.69 -1.96 -24.61
N LYS A 102 -0.08 -2.53 -25.65
CA LYS A 102 -0.60 -3.67 -26.42
C LYS A 102 0.01 -5.00 -25.95
N ALA A 103 0.00 -5.24 -24.64
CA ALA A 103 0.45 -6.51 -24.08
C ALA A 103 -0.53 -7.65 -24.39
N THR A 104 0.00 -8.84 -24.70
CA THR A 104 -0.80 -10.06 -24.86
C THR A 104 -0.22 -11.16 -23.94
N PRO A 105 -0.93 -11.60 -22.89
CA PRO A 105 -2.25 -11.16 -22.44
C PRO A 105 -2.29 -9.69 -21.98
N LYS A 106 -3.49 -9.10 -22.00
CA LYS A 106 -3.70 -7.68 -21.67
C LYS A 106 -3.40 -7.43 -20.19
N ILE A 107 -2.58 -6.41 -19.94
CA ILE A 107 -2.27 -5.91 -18.60
C ILE A 107 -2.98 -4.57 -18.42
N THR A 108 -3.82 -4.49 -17.40
CA THR A 108 -4.59 -3.27 -17.07
C THR A 108 -4.18 -2.68 -15.73
N ALA A 109 -3.54 -3.46 -14.87
CA ALA A 109 -3.06 -3.00 -13.58
C ALA A 109 -1.84 -3.79 -13.11
N LEU A 110 -1.00 -3.12 -12.33
CA LEU A 110 0.07 -3.69 -11.53
C LEU A 110 -0.17 -3.27 -10.08
N THR A 111 -0.26 -4.24 -9.18
CA THR A 111 -0.39 -4.01 -7.75
C THR A 111 0.93 -4.31 -7.08
N ILE A 112 1.46 -3.37 -6.30
CA ILE A 112 2.66 -3.58 -5.51
C ILE A 112 2.26 -4.35 -4.25
N LEU A 113 2.77 -5.57 -4.11
CA LEU A 113 2.50 -6.40 -2.93
C LEU A 113 3.51 -6.14 -1.82
N ASP A 114 4.79 -6.01 -2.19
CA ASP A 114 5.88 -5.84 -1.25
C ASP A 114 7.05 -5.08 -1.87
N VAL A 115 7.78 -4.35 -1.04
CA VAL A 115 8.97 -3.57 -1.43
C VAL A 115 10.05 -3.77 -0.38
N GLY A 116 11.16 -4.42 -0.74
CA GLY A 116 12.23 -4.73 0.21
C GLY A 116 13.57 -4.98 -0.46
N GLU A 117 14.54 -5.45 0.31
CA GLU A 117 15.91 -5.72 -0.16
C GLU A 117 15.96 -6.75 -1.30
N SER A 118 14.99 -7.68 -1.32
CA SER A 118 14.82 -8.67 -2.39
C SER A 118 14.31 -8.07 -3.70
N GLY A 119 13.86 -6.81 -3.70
CA GLY A 119 13.28 -6.11 -4.84
C GLY A 119 11.80 -5.76 -4.67
N LEU A 120 11.14 -5.59 -5.81
CA LEU A 120 9.74 -5.19 -5.93
C LEU A 120 8.85 -6.40 -6.26
N THR A 121 7.97 -6.79 -5.34
CA THR A 121 6.99 -7.85 -5.62
C THR A 121 5.70 -7.23 -6.16
N VAL A 122 5.30 -7.62 -7.36
CA VAL A 122 4.12 -7.11 -8.05
C VAL A 122 3.17 -8.21 -8.46
N ASN A 123 1.88 -7.92 -8.43
CA ASN A 123 0.83 -8.73 -9.02
C ASN A 123 0.28 -8.03 -10.26
N LEU A 124 0.33 -8.72 -11.39
CA LEU A 124 -0.23 -8.27 -12.65
C LEU A 124 -1.71 -8.62 -12.70
N SER A 125 -2.52 -7.81 -13.39
CA SER A 125 -3.97 -8.04 -13.56
C SER A 125 -4.36 -9.40 -14.16
N GLY A 126 -3.41 -10.16 -14.71
CA GLY A 126 -3.58 -11.54 -15.15
C GLY A 126 -3.46 -12.60 -14.03
N GLY A 127 -3.33 -12.19 -12.77
CA GLY A 127 -3.15 -13.10 -11.62
C GLY A 127 -1.72 -13.60 -11.42
N MET A 128 -0.77 -13.14 -12.23
CA MET A 128 0.64 -13.48 -12.11
C MET A 128 1.31 -12.58 -11.06
N THR A 129 1.96 -13.20 -10.07
CA THR A 129 2.84 -12.51 -9.12
C THR A 129 4.29 -12.76 -9.47
N THR A 130 5.11 -11.72 -9.43
CA THR A 130 6.56 -11.83 -9.69
C THR A 130 7.33 -10.85 -8.80
N THR A 131 8.56 -11.21 -8.44
CA THR A 131 9.49 -10.34 -7.72
C THR A 131 10.56 -9.87 -8.69
N ILE A 132 10.76 -8.56 -8.74
CA ILE A 132 11.58 -7.86 -9.73
C ILE A 132 12.72 -7.20 -8.99
N SER A 133 13.96 -7.52 -9.37
CA SER A 133 15.14 -6.82 -8.90
C SER A 133 15.84 -6.27 -10.13
N GLY A 134 15.58 -4.99 -10.43
CA GLY A 134 16.03 -4.32 -11.66
C GLY A 134 14.95 -4.24 -12.74
N GLY A 135 15.34 -4.54 -13.98
CA GLY A 135 14.49 -4.41 -15.17
C GLY A 135 13.92 -5.71 -15.68
N ILE A 136 12.63 -5.72 -16.01
CA ILE A 136 11.98 -6.82 -16.75
C ILE A 136 11.15 -6.29 -17.91
N THR A 137 10.97 -7.12 -18.94
CA THR A 137 10.00 -6.90 -20.00
C THR A 137 8.80 -7.80 -19.76
N ILE A 138 7.60 -7.21 -19.73
CA ILE A 138 6.35 -7.90 -19.51
C ILE A 138 5.62 -8.05 -20.86
N ASN A 139 5.40 -9.29 -21.27
CA ASN A 139 4.66 -9.65 -22.50
C ASN A 139 5.17 -8.94 -23.77
N ASP A 140 6.48 -8.71 -23.87
CA ASP A 140 7.15 -8.02 -25.00
C ASP A 140 6.56 -6.63 -25.35
N ALA A 141 5.87 -6.00 -24.40
CA ALA A 141 5.14 -4.76 -24.66
C ALA A 141 5.42 -3.65 -23.63
N LEU A 142 5.90 -4.01 -22.44
CA LEU A 142 6.12 -3.06 -21.35
C LEU A 142 7.41 -3.41 -20.60
N ASN A 143 8.36 -2.49 -20.56
CA ASN A 143 9.52 -2.54 -19.69
C ASN A 143 9.18 -1.93 -18.33
N LEU A 144 9.54 -2.64 -17.27
CA LEU A 144 9.45 -2.18 -15.89
C LEU A 144 10.84 -2.26 -15.27
N ASP A 145 11.42 -1.10 -15.01
CA ASP A 145 12.72 -0.94 -14.39
C ASP A 145 12.58 -0.43 -12.96
N THR A 146 13.16 -1.17 -12.02
CA THR A 146 13.32 -0.72 -10.64
C THR A 146 14.63 0.04 -10.54
N LEU A 147 14.55 1.36 -10.47
CA LEU A 147 15.73 2.25 -10.46
C LEU A 147 16.37 2.33 -9.07
N HIS A 148 15.54 2.28 -8.01
CA HIS A 148 16.00 2.38 -6.64
C HIS A 148 15.01 1.74 -5.68
N VAL A 149 15.49 1.11 -4.61
CA VAL A 149 14.67 0.58 -3.51
C VAL A 149 15.31 1.01 -2.19
N ALA A 150 14.55 1.73 -1.35
CA ALA A 150 14.98 2.17 -0.04
C ALA A 150 13.77 2.46 0.85
N ASP A 151 13.90 2.22 2.17
CA ASP A 151 12.90 2.59 3.17
C ASP A 151 11.46 2.10 2.87
N GLY A 152 11.33 0.89 2.29
CA GLY A 152 10.04 0.31 1.89
C GLY A 152 9.37 1.00 0.70
N ARG A 153 10.15 1.76 -0.08
CA ARG A 153 9.72 2.49 -1.29
C ARG A 153 10.63 2.11 -2.45
N ALA A 154 10.07 2.16 -3.65
CA ALA A 154 10.81 1.91 -4.87
C ALA A 154 10.53 3.01 -5.89
N VAL A 155 11.57 3.48 -6.58
CA VAL A 155 11.41 4.29 -7.77
C VAL A 155 11.41 3.35 -8.96
N ILE A 156 10.31 3.34 -9.70
CA ILE A 156 10.15 2.52 -10.89
C ILE A 156 10.02 3.39 -12.13
N LYS A 157 10.44 2.84 -13.26
CA LYS A 157 10.26 3.41 -14.58
C LYS A 157 9.52 2.42 -15.46
N LEU A 158 8.43 2.87 -16.05
CA LEU A 158 7.69 2.15 -17.08
C LEU A 158 8.00 2.77 -18.44
N SER A 159 8.21 1.91 -19.44
CA SER A 159 8.31 2.33 -20.83
C SER A 159 7.83 1.23 -21.78
N PRO A 160 7.36 1.57 -22.99
CA PRO A 160 7.08 0.57 -24.02
C PRO A 160 8.34 -0.25 -24.36
N ALA A 161 8.15 -1.53 -24.66
CA ALA A 161 9.21 -2.43 -25.13
C ALA A 161 9.61 -2.19 -26.60
#